data_AF-A0A5D2YR12-F1
#
_entry.id   AF-A0A5D2YR12-F1
#
_cell.length_a   1.000
_cell.length_b   1.000
_cell.length_c   1.000
_cell.angle_alpha   90.00
_cell.angle_beta   90.00
_cell.angle_gamma   90.00
#
_symmetry.space_group_name_H-M   'P 1'
#
loop_
_entity.id
_entity.type
_entity.pdbx_description
1 polymer ?
#
loop_
_entity_poly.entity_id
_entity_poly.type
_entity_poly.pdbx_seq_one_letter_code
_entity_poly.pdbx_strand_id
1 'polypeptide(L)'
;MRLQILIMNALFLSRIVTWFLLSCIPIYNFSYTYDYIMSTSTSFVDSFADTKEGRYNPKMDPVISVYNWRKGSQWVVLTRKHAGVVVNDTTVFPMFQQHCKRKSLLEFWRDRPFPADPAKEHNCIPDEHYVQTLLAQEGFEGEITRRSLTYSAWDLSASKDRERRGWHPVTYKFSDATPVLIKSIKDIDNINYETENRREWCSSKGKPAPCFLFARKFTRPAALHLLNLSVLGARRGAKSET
;
A
#
# COMPACT_ATOMS: atom_id res chain seq x y z
N MET A 1 -6.39 1.58 -13.58
CA MET A 1 -5.58 1.68 -12.35
C MET A 1 -6.54 1.77 -11.17
N ARG A 2 -6.29 1.07 -10.05
CA ARG A 2 -7.05 1.24 -8.80
C ARG A 2 -6.06 1.67 -7.72
N LEU A 3 -5.80 2.97 -7.64
CA LEU A 3 -4.93 3.54 -6.61
C LEU A 3 -5.78 3.90 -5.38
N GLN A 4 -5.26 3.64 -4.18
CA GLN A 4 -5.96 3.95 -2.92
C GLN A 4 -5.16 5.03 -2.18
N ILE A 5 -5.68 6.25 -2.21
CA ILE A 5 -5.05 7.45 -1.64
C ILE A 5 -5.79 7.83 -0.36
N LEU A 6 -5.06 7.95 0.74
CA LEU A 6 -5.53 8.70 1.90
C LEU A 6 -4.91 10.11 1.85
N ILE A 7 -5.75 11.13 1.67
CA ILE A 7 -5.30 12.52 1.75
C ILE A 7 -5.31 12.92 3.23
N MET A 8 -4.20 13.42 3.76
CA MET A 8 -4.07 13.78 5.18
C MET A 8 -5.24 14.68 5.62
N ASN A 9 -5.51 15.78 4.92
CA ASN A 9 -6.63 16.68 5.27
C ASN A 9 -8.05 16.10 5.01
N ALA A 10 -8.21 14.98 4.29
CA ALA A 10 -9.52 14.38 4.06
C ALA A 10 -10.06 13.62 5.29
N LEU A 11 -9.22 13.40 6.32
CA LEU A 11 -9.64 12.80 7.59
C LEU A 11 -10.62 13.68 8.40
N PHE A 12 -10.81 14.95 8.03
CA PHE A 12 -11.78 15.87 8.65
C PHE A 12 -13.24 15.60 8.24
N LEU A 13 -13.49 14.89 7.14
CA LEU A 13 -14.84 14.64 6.65
C LEU A 13 -15.27 13.22 7.04
N SER A 14 -16.02 13.13 8.14
CA SER A 14 -16.66 11.91 8.66
C SER A 14 -17.49 11.11 7.65
N ARG A 15 -17.81 11.70 6.49
CA ARG A 15 -18.59 11.08 5.41
C ARG A 15 -17.76 10.43 4.28
N ILE A 16 -16.45 10.70 4.18
CA ILE A 16 -15.59 10.14 3.10
C ILE A 16 -14.92 8.82 3.52
N VAL A 17 -14.83 8.55 4.82
CA VAL A 17 -14.16 7.36 5.39
C VAL A 17 -14.88 6.04 5.05
N THR A 18 -16.13 6.09 4.58
CA THR A 18 -17.01 4.91 4.48
C THR A 18 -16.92 4.10 3.18
N TRP A 19 -16.17 4.53 2.16
CA TRP A 19 -16.27 3.90 0.82
C TRP A 19 -15.12 2.97 0.40
N PHE A 20 -14.00 2.86 1.13
CA PHE A 20 -12.79 2.19 0.58
C PHE A 20 -12.14 1.06 1.40
N LEU A 21 -12.79 0.57 2.47
CA LEU A 21 -12.19 -0.37 3.44
C LEU A 21 -12.76 -1.80 3.40
N LEU A 22 -13.27 -2.31 2.29
CA LEU A 22 -13.86 -3.68 2.28
C LEU A 22 -12.83 -4.80 2.58
N SER A 23 -11.52 -4.52 2.52
CA SER A 23 -10.47 -5.47 2.88
C SER A 23 -9.41 -4.94 3.84
N CYS A 24 -9.60 -3.75 4.42
CA CYS A 24 -8.60 -3.07 5.24
C CYS A 24 -9.18 -2.68 6.58
N ILE A 25 -8.42 -2.87 7.65
CA ILE A 25 -8.84 -2.56 9.02
C ILE A 25 -7.86 -1.59 9.68
N PRO A 26 -8.34 -0.59 10.43
CA PRO A 26 -7.48 0.15 11.35
C PRO A 26 -7.08 -0.78 12.50
N ILE A 27 -5.80 -0.77 12.87
CA ILE A 27 -5.32 -1.55 14.02
C ILE A 27 -5.17 -0.69 15.28
N TYR A 28 -5.32 0.63 15.16
CA TYR A 28 -5.38 1.59 16.27
C TYR A 28 -6.71 2.34 16.26
N ASN A 29 -6.99 3.06 17.36
CA ASN A 29 -8.15 3.94 17.41
C ASN A 29 -7.93 5.18 16.52
N PHE A 30 -9.03 5.87 16.19
CA PHE A 30 -9.00 7.02 15.29
C PHE A 30 -8.08 8.15 15.81
N SER A 31 -8.13 8.46 17.11
CA SER A 31 -7.30 9.54 17.69
C SER A 31 -5.82 9.27 17.46
N TYR A 32 -5.35 8.07 17.79
CA TYR A 32 -3.96 7.70 17.59
C TYR A 32 -3.56 7.74 16.10
N THR A 33 -4.39 7.18 15.22
CA THR A 33 -4.13 7.19 13.77
C THR A 33 -4.08 8.61 13.22
N TYR A 34 -5.02 9.46 13.62
CA TYR A 34 -5.09 10.85 13.23
C TYR A 34 -3.85 11.61 13.71
N ASP A 35 -3.53 11.54 15.00
CA ASP A 35 -2.37 12.23 15.59
C ASP A 35 -1.06 11.76 14.98
N TYR A 36 -0.93 10.47 14.69
CA TYR A 36 0.25 9.91 14.02
C TYR A 36 0.42 10.51 12.63
N ILE A 37 -0.64 10.49 11.80
CA ILE A 37 -0.58 10.96 10.42
C ILE A 37 -0.40 12.49 10.39
N MET A 38 -1.18 13.23 11.16
CA MET A 38 -1.19 14.70 11.14
C MET A 38 0.03 15.35 11.78
N SER A 39 0.80 14.59 12.56
CA SER A 39 2.01 15.12 13.19
C SER A 39 3.26 15.11 12.32
N THR A 40 3.20 14.51 11.13
CA THR A 40 4.29 14.58 10.16
C THR A 40 4.01 15.62 9.08
N SER A 41 5.07 16.26 8.59
CA SER A 41 5.03 17.12 7.40
C SER A 41 5.28 16.34 6.11
N THR A 42 5.66 15.06 6.19
CA THR A 42 5.99 14.20 5.05
C THR A 42 4.81 13.34 4.62
N SER A 43 4.82 12.88 3.36
CA SER A 43 3.90 11.84 2.89
C SER A 43 4.45 10.45 3.14
N PHE A 44 3.57 9.47 3.37
CA PHE A 44 3.95 8.06 3.47
C PHE A 44 3.72 7.39 2.12
N VAL A 45 4.81 7.24 1.37
CA VAL A 45 4.83 6.61 0.05
C VAL A 45 5.93 5.59 0.06
N ASP A 46 5.58 4.31 0.07
CA ASP A 46 6.56 3.24 -0.19
C ASP A 46 7.15 3.44 -1.58
N SER A 47 8.47 3.57 -1.68
CA SER A 47 9.19 3.93 -2.90
C SER A 47 10.62 3.42 -2.86
N PHE A 48 10.97 2.56 -3.82
CA PHE A 48 12.30 2.00 -4.01
C PHE A 48 12.57 1.72 -5.50
N ALA A 49 13.84 1.53 -5.86
CA ALA A 49 14.21 1.17 -7.23
C ALA A 49 13.72 -0.25 -7.60
N ASP A 50 12.99 -0.40 -8.71
CA ASP A 50 12.57 -1.73 -9.18
C ASP A 50 13.72 -2.42 -9.92
N THR A 51 14.36 -3.38 -9.26
CA THR A 51 15.45 -4.18 -9.84
C THR A 51 14.95 -5.35 -10.68
N LYS A 52 13.63 -5.58 -10.74
CA LYS A 52 13.04 -6.66 -11.55
C LYS A 52 12.96 -6.25 -13.01
N GLU A 53 13.68 -6.98 -13.86
CA GLU A 53 13.66 -6.76 -15.30
C GLU A 53 12.24 -6.94 -15.87
N GLY A 54 11.89 -6.10 -16.85
CA GLY A 54 10.71 -6.28 -17.69
C GLY A 54 9.43 -5.57 -17.27
N ARG A 55 9.41 -4.77 -16.18
CA ARG A 55 8.22 -3.92 -15.85
C ARG A 55 8.27 -2.54 -16.48
N TYR A 56 9.45 -1.93 -16.60
CA TYR A 56 9.63 -0.67 -17.32
C TYR A 56 9.44 -0.88 -18.83
N ASN A 57 8.73 0.03 -19.50
CA ASN A 57 8.56 0.04 -20.95
C ASN A 57 9.52 1.08 -21.55
N PRO A 58 10.51 0.68 -22.38
CA PRO A 58 11.47 1.61 -22.98
C PRO A 58 10.84 2.72 -23.82
N LYS A 59 9.62 2.52 -24.34
CA LYS A 59 8.89 3.56 -25.09
C LYS A 59 8.43 4.75 -24.23
N MET A 60 8.57 4.66 -22.90
CA MET A 60 8.29 5.79 -22.01
C MET A 60 9.46 6.79 -21.94
N ASP A 61 10.64 6.40 -22.38
CA ASP A 61 11.79 7.29 -22.49
C ASP A 61 11.62 8.26 -23.69
N PRO A 62 12.04 9.54 -23.59
CA PRO A 62 12.70 10.19 -22.46
C PRO A 62 11.73 10.83 -21.43
N VAL A 63 10.42 10.74 -21.64
CA VAL A 63 9.42 11.44 -20.80
C VAL A 63 9.42 10.92 -19.36
N ILE A 64 9.49 9.61 -19.19
CA ILE A 64 9.72 8.96 -17.90
C ILE A 64 11.03 8.19 -18.04
N SER A 65 12.13 8.74 -17.54
CA SER A 65 13.41 8.05 -17.56
C SER A 65 13.39 6.82 -16.65
N VAL A 66 14.11 5.77 -17.03
CA VAL A 66 14.31 4.56 -16.20
C VAL A 66 14.90 4.89 -14.82
N TYR A 67 15.67 5.99 -14.69
CA TYR A 67 16.23 6.42 -13.41
C TYR A 67 15.17 6.91 -12.41
N ASN A 68 14.04 7.41 -12.91
CA ASN A 68 12.89 7.83 -12.12
C ASN A 68 11.90 6.69 -11.89
N TRP A 69 12.13 5.51 -12.48
CA TRP A 69 11.24 4.36 -12.32
C TRP A 69 11.30 3.83 -10.89
N ARG A 70 10.21 4.02 -10.15
CA ARG A 70 10.09 3.61 -8.75
C ARG A 70 8.92 2.66 -8.56
N LYS A 71 9.06 1.77 -7.60
CA LYS A 71 8.04 0.81 -7.17
C LYS A 71 7.71 1.01 -5.70
N GLY A 72 6.47 0.68 -5.34
CA GLY A 72 6.07 0.48 -3.95
C GLY A 72 4.62 0.05 -3.79
N SER A 73 4.09 0.27 -2.60
CA SER A 73 2.72 -0.05 -2.24
C SER A 73 1.67 0.75 -3.03
N GLN A 74 0.55 0.08 -3.34
CA GLN A 74 -0.68 0.69 -3.85
C GLN A 74 -1.35 1.67 -2.87
N TRP A 75 -0.95 1.63 -1.59
CA TRP A 75 -1.53 2.42 -0.50
C TRP A 75 -0.56 3.52 -0.09
N VAL A 76 -0.98 4.76 -0.34
CA VAL A 76 -0.21 5.96 -0.05
C VAL A 76 -1.00 6.91 0.85
N VAL A 77 -0.28 7.64 1.70
CA VAL A 77 -0.84 8.75 2.48
C VAL A 77 -0.13 10.02 2.04
N LEU A 78 -0.89 10.95 1.44
CA LEU A 78 -0.34 12.15 0.82
C LEU A 78 -0.69 13.41 1.61
N THR A 79 0.29 14.30 1.75
CA THR A 79 0.08 15.68 2.14
C THR A 79 -0.71 16.40 1.05
N ARG A 80 -1.29 17.57 1.37
CA ARG A 80 -1.99 18.39 0.37
C ARG A 80 -1.07 18.77 -0.80
N LYS A 81 0.20 19.07 -0.52
CA LYS A 81 1.22 19.40 -1.52
C LYS A 81 1.36 18.28 -2.55
N HIS A 82 1.68 17.06 -2.11
CA HIS A 82 1.88 15.92 -3.01
C HIS A 82 0.57 15.45 -3.67
N ALA A 83 -0.57 15.57 -2.99
CA ALA A 83 -1.87 15.29 -3.61
C ALA A 83 -2.15 16.26 -4.78
N GLY A 84 -1.77 17.53 -4.66
CA GLY A 84 -1.87 18.50 -5.74
C GLY A 84 -1.03 18.12 -6.97
N VAL A 85 0.19 17.60 -6.74
CA VAL A 85 1.06 17.07 -7.81
C VAL A 85 0.38 15.93 -8.56
N VAL A 86 -0.20 14.96 -7.83
CA VAL A 86 -0.91 13.81 -8.44
C VAL A 86 -2.15 14.23 -9.23
N VAL A 87 -2.91 15.22 -8.75
CA VAL A 87 -4.13 15.69 -9.42
C VAL A 87 -3.82 16.52 -10.66
N ASN A 88 -2.72 17.28 -10.64
CA ASN A 88 -2.31 18.15 -11.74
C ASN A 88 -1.41 17.46 -12.77
N ASP A 89 -1.11 16.17 -12.60
CA ASP A 89 -0.26 15.44 -13.53
C ASP A 89 -0.91 15.31 -14.92
N THR A 90 -0.19 15.80 -15.93
CA THR A 90 -0.57 15.70 -17.35
C THR A 90 0.52 15.01 -18.18
N THR A 91 1.54 14.43 -17.56
CA THR A 91 2.70 13.86 -18.26
C THR A 91 2.89 12.39 -17.92
N VAL A 92 3.05 12.03 -16.64
CA VAL A 92 3.41 10.67 -16.22
C VAL A 92 2.22 9.73 -16.40
N PHE A 93 1.05 10.08 -15.88
CA PHE A 93 -0.16 9.27 -15.97
C PHE A 93 -0.57 8.97 -17.42
N PRO A 94 -0.60 9.95 -18.35
CA PRO A 94 -0.84 9.67 -19.78
C PRO A 94 0.17 8.69 -20.39
N MET A 95 1.46 8.81 -20.06
CA MET A 95 2.48 7.87 -20.54
C MET A 95 2.21 6.44 -20.05
N PHE A 96 1.86 6.28 -18.78
CA PHE A 96 1.40 5.00 -18.25
C PHE A 96 0.14 4.51 -18.98
N GLN A 97 -0.84 5.36 -19.27
CA GLN A 97 -2.04 4.95 -20.02
C GLN A 97 -1.71 4.47 -21.44
N GLN A 98 -0.75 5.11 -22.10
CA GLN A 98 -0.35 4.78 -23.46
C GLN A 98 0.44 3.48 -23.53
N HIS A 99 1.38 3.28 -22.61
CA HIS A 99 2.40 2.22 -22.71
C HIS A 99 2.22 1.05 -21.74
N CYS A 100 1.45 1.22 -20.66
CA CYS A 100 1.21 0.19 -19.66
C CYS A 100 -0.15 -0.47 -19.86
N LYS A 101 -0.21 -1.38 -20.83
CA LYS A 101 -1.42 -2.13 -21.16
C LYS A 101 -1.43 -3.47 -20.43
N ARG A 102 -2.56 -3.81 -19.82
CA ARG A 102 -2.73 -5.10 -19.14
C ARG A 102 -2.58 -6.21 -20.17
N LYS A 103 -1.58 -7.08 -20.02
CA LYS A 103 -1.55 -8.38 -20.72
C LYS A 103 -2.87 -9.08 -20.41
N SER A 104 -3.64 -9.42 -21.42
CA SER A 104 -4.82 -10.24 -21.15
C SER A 104 -4.33 -11.60 -20.64
N LEU A 105 -4.85 -12.04 -19.48
CA LEU A 105 -4.39 -13.28 -18.84
C LEU A 105 -4.71 -14.47 -19.74
N LEU A 106 -3.80 -15.45 -19.78
CA LEU A 106 -3.86 -16.66 -20.63
C LEU A 106 -5.21 -17.41 -20.59
N GLU A 107 -6.00 -17.27 -19.54
CA GLU A 107 -7.31 -17.94 -19.39
C GLU A 107 -8.40 -17.47 -20.37
N PHE A 108 -8.22 -16.33 -21.06
CA PHE A 108 -9.18 -15.79 -22.03
C PHE A 108 -8.76 -15.96 -23.51
N TRP A 109 -7.70 -16.71 -23.80
CA TRP A 109 -7.09 -16.81 -25.14
C TRP A 109 -7.58 -17.96 -26.02
N ARG A 110 -8.74 -18.57 -25.76
CA ARG A 110 -9.24 -19.58 -26.71
C ARG A 110 -9.56 -19.00 -28.09
N ASP A 111 -9.81 -17.68 -28.20
CA ASP A 111 -10.35 -17.08 -29.43
C ASP A 111 -9.61 -15.82 -29.95
N ARG A 112 -8.37 -15.52 -29.52
CA ARG A 112 -7.59 -14.38 -30.09
C ARG A 112 -6.18 -14.78 -30.52
N PRO A 113 -5.69 -14.29 -31.67
CA PRO A 113 -4.32 -14.54 -32.11
C PRO A 113 -3.31 -13.88 -31.16
N PHE A 114 -2.19 -14.58 -30.91
CA PHE A 114 -1.04 -14.07 -30.17
C PHE A 114 -0.64 -12.68 -30.70
N PRO A 115 -0.42 -11.66 -29.84
CA PRO A 115 -0.02 -10.36 -30.30
C PRO A 115 1.35 -10.47 -30.96
N ALA A 116 1.44 -10.08 -32.23
CA ALA A 116 2.65 -10.14 -33.05
C ALA A 116 3.82 -9.26 -32.53
N ASP A 117 3.56 -8.38 -31.57
CA ASP A 117 4.56 -7.54 -30.91
C ASP A 117 4.41 -7.66 -29.38
N PRO A 118 5.34 -8.32 -28.67
CA PRO A 118 5.30 -8.44 -27.21
C PRO A 118 5.39 -7.09 -26.49
N ALA A 119 5.81 -6.00 -27.17
CA ALA A 119 5.81 -4.65 -26.63
C ALA A 119 4.42 -3.95 -26.73
N LYS A 120 3.43 -4.52 -27.43
CA LYS A 120 2.05 -3.99 -27.46
C LYS A 120 1.25 -4.30 -26.21
N GLU A 121 1.58 -5.36 -25.49
CA GLU A 121 0.98 -5.71 -24.20
C GLU A 121 2.04 -5.75 -23.11
N HIS A 122 2.34 -4.58 -22.54
CA HIS A 122 3.37 -4.44 -21.49
C HIS A 122 2.72 -4.10 -20.15
N ASN A 123 2.72 -5.06 -19.22
CA ASN A 123 2.11 -4.87 -17.91
C ASN A 123 3.09 -4.23 -16.93
N CYS A 124 3.05 -2.89 -16.83
CA CYS A 124 3.90 -2.16 -15.88
C CYS A 124 3.43 -2.22 -14.42
N ILE A 125 2.20 -2.71 -14.16
CA ILE A 125 1.56 -2.69 -12.82
C ILE A 125 1.51 -1.26 -12.27
N PRO A 126 0.73 -0.40 -12.92
CA PRO A 126 0.84 1.04 -12.77
C PRO A 126 0.36 1.55 -11.40
N ASP A 127 -0.47 0.78 -10.72
CA ASP A 127 -0.91 0.98 -9.34
C ASP A 127 0.18 0.80 -8.28
N GLU A 128 1.30 0.16 -8.61
CA GLU A 128 2.49 0.00 -7.75
C GLU A 128 3.66 0.91 -8.16
N HIS A 129 3.53 1.70 -9.23
CA HIS A 129 4.65 2.48 -9.78
C HIS A 129 4.33 3.96 -10.01
N TYR A 130 3.09 4.29 -10.38
CA TYR A 130 2.75 5.63 -10.88
C TYR A 130 3.09 6.75 -9.88
N VAL A 131 2.57 6.68 -8.66
CA VAL A 131 2.76 7.75 -7.66
C VAL A 131 4.22 7.89 -7.29
N GLN A 132 4.90 6.76 -7.09
CA GLN A 132 6.31 6.71 -6.74
C GLN A 132 7.18 7.35 -7.84
N THR A 133 6.88 7.02 -9.10
CA THR A 133 7.60 7.50 -10.28
C THR A 133 7.35 8.98 -10.50
N LEU A 134 6.09 9.43 -10.37
CA LEU A 134 5.73 10.85 -10.47
C LEU A 134 6.48 11.67 -9.42
N LEU A 135 6.44 11.25 -8.15
CA LEU A 135 7.12 12.00 -7.09
C LEU A 135 8.65 11.98 -7.23
N ALA A 136 9.23 10.90 -7.77
CA ALA A 136 10.66 10.86 -8.08
C ALA A 136 11.03 11.81 -9.22
N GLN A 137 10.24 11.81 -10.29
CA GLN A 137 10.43 12.69 -11.43
C GLN A 137 10.31 14.18 -11.08
N GLU A 138 9.40 14.52 -10.18
CA GLU A 138 9.20 15.89 -9.68
C GLU A 138 10.21 16.28 -8.56
N GLY A 139 11.14 15.39 -8.19
CA GLY A 139 12.19 15.68 -7.20
C GLY A 139 11.74 15.64 -5.73
N PHE A 140 10.59 15.02 -5.42
CA PHE A 140 10.03 14.96 -4.07
C PHE A 140 10.49 13.74 -3.24
N GLU A 141 11.48 12.97 -3.70
CA GLU A 141 11.96 11.79 -2.96
C GLU A 141 12.52 12.11 -1.56
N GLY A 142 12.97 13.34 -1.34
CA GLY A 142 13.44 13.83 -0.04
C GLY A 142 12.32 14.33 0.88
N GLU A 143 11.09 14.49 0.38
CA GLU A 143 9.93 14.99 1.12
C GLU A 143 8.95 13.88 1.53
N ILE A 144 9.26 12.63 1.19
CA ILE A 144 8.47 11.46 1.54
C ILE A 144 9.18 10.62 2.59
N THR A 145 8.39 10.02 3.48
CA THR A 145 8.82 8.85 4.23
C THR A 145 8.58 7.65 3.33
N ARG A 146 9.66 6.94 2.96
CA ARG A 146 9.67 5.90 1.92
C ARG A 146 9.00 4.58 2.32
N ARG A 147 7.85 4.64 3.00
CA ARG A 147 7.08 3.49 3.48
C ARG A 147 5.58 3.71 3.39
N SER A 148 4.83 2.62 3.37
CA SER A 148 3.37 2.63 3.52
C SER A 148 2.97 2.47 4.99
N LEU A 149 1.85 3.06 5.38
CA LEU A 149 1.21 2.82 6.68
C LEU A 149 0.29 1.58 6.70
N THR A 150 0.20 0.85 5.58
CA THR A 150 -0.66 -0.32 5.43
C THR A 150 0.15 -1.60 5.34
N TYR A 151 -0.01 -2.47 6.35
CA TYR A 151 0.61 -3.78 6.37
C TYR A 151 -0.05 -4.74 5.38
N SER A 152 0.79 -5.45 4.61
CA SER A 152 0.39 -6.52 3.69
C SER A 152 1.33 -7.70 3.87
N ALA A 153 0.79 -8.88 4.17
CA ALA A 153 1.60 -10.09 4.24
C ALA A 153 1.81 -10.69 2.84
N TRP A 154 3.08 -10.89 2.49
CA TRP A 154 3.48 -11.50 1.22
C TRP A 154 4.16 -12.87 1.38
N ASP A 155 4.63 -13.22 2.58
CA ASP A 155 5.40 -14.45 2.83
C ASP A 155 4.76 -15.37 3.89
N LEU A 156 5.01 -16.67 3.74
CA LEU A 156 4.31 -17.83 4.27
C LEU A 156 5.21 -18.73 5.13
N SER A 157 6.07 -18.19 5.99
CA SER A 157 6.67 -19.03 7.03
C SER A 157 5.63 -19.58 8.03
N ALA A 158 4.42 -18.99 8.09
CA ALA A 158 3.38 -19.33 9.07
C ALA A 158 2.16 -20.12 8.52
N SER A 159 2.03 -20.37 7.21
CA SER A 159 0.85 -21.07 6.67
C SER A 159 1.22 -22.42 6.06
N LYS A 160 0.56 -23.48 6.56
CA LYS A 160 0.68 -24.87 6.08
C LYS A 160 0.13 -25.10 4.66
N ASP A 161 -0.43 -24.06 4.04
CA ASP A 161 -1.22 -24.15 2.81
C ASP A 161 -0.40 -23.68 1.59
N ARG A 162 -0.03 -24.64 0.72
CA ARG A 162 0.86 -24.40 -0.44
C ARG A 162 0.25 -23.49 -1.52
N GLU A 163 -1.07 -23.33 -1.54
CA GLU A 163 -1.81 -22.54 -2.53
C GLU A 163 -1.71 -21.02 -2.34
N ARG A 164 -1.18 -20.55 -1.20
CA ARG A 164 -1.14 -19.12 -0.87
C ARG A 164 0.11 -18.40 -1.39
N ARG A 165 1.07 -19.10 -2.02
CA ARG A 165 2.25 -18.50 -2.66
C ARG A 165 1.84 -17.92 -4.01
N GLY A 166 1.80 -16.61 -4.17
CA GLY A 166 1.32 -16.02 -5.42
C GLY A 166 1.62 -14.54 -5.63
N TRP A 167 1.14 -14.03 -6.76
CA TRP A 167 1.29 -12.63 -7.21
C TRP A 167 0.53 -11.60 -6.36
N HIS A 168 -0.10 -12.03 -5.27
CA HIS A 168 -0.99 -11.22 -4.45
C HIS A 168 -0.71 -11.45 -2.96
N PRO A 169 -0.86 -10.41 -2.12
CA PRO A 169 -0.71 -10.58 -0.68
C PRO A 169 -1.78 -11.51 -0.12
N VAL A 170 -1.40 -12.22 0.95
CA VAL A 170 -2.20 -13.24 1.64
C VAL A 170 -3.53 -12.66 2.12
N THR A 171 -4.60 -13.42 1.92
CA THR A 171 -5.94 -13.05 2.43
C THR A 171 -6.22 -13.75 3.76
N TYR A 172 -6.41 -12.95 4.81
CA TYR A 172 -6.76 -13.41 6.15
C TYR A 172 -8.22 -13.84 6.23
N LYS A 173 -8.43 -15.12 6.56
CA LYS A 173 -9.73 -15.71 6.81
C LYS A 173 -10.15 -15.49 8.28
N PHE A 174 -11.38 -15.86 8.60
CA PHE A 174 -11.93 -15.70 9.96
C PHE A 174 -11.03 -16.31 11.04
N SER A 175 -10.50 -17.52 10.80
CA SER A 175 -9.57 -18.22 11.71
C SER A 175 -8.25 -17.50 11.93
N ASP A 176 -7.81 -16.71 10.95
CA ASP A 176 -6.52 -16.03 10.99
C ASP A 176 -6.62 -14.71 11.79
N ALA A 177 -7.83 -14.14 11.88
CA ALA A 177 -8.14 -12.84 12.48
C ALA A 177 -8.11 -12.86 14.02
N THR A 178 -6.94 -13.12 14.60
CA THR A 178 -6.75 -13.22 16.06
C THR A 178 -6.15 -11.95 16.66
N PRO A 179 -6.35 -11.68 17.98
CA PRO A 179 -5.62 -10.62 18.68
C PRO A 179 -4.10 -10.77 18.62
N VAL A 180 -3.60 -12.01 18.57
CA VAL A 180 -2.17 -12.32 18.44
C VAL A 180 -1.63 -11.84 17.11
N LEU A 181 -2.35 -12.08 16.00
CA LEU A 181 -1.99 -11.54 14.68
C LEU A 181 -1.94 -10.00 14.69
N ILE A 182 -2.94 -9.35 15.30
CA ILE A 182 -2.94 -7.88 15.37
C ILE A 182 -1.77 -7.37 16.20
N LYS A 183 -1.46 -8.02 17.33
CA LYS A 183 -0.30 -7.67 18.15
C LYS A 183 1.00 -7.85 17.36
N SER A 184 1.18 -8.96 16.64
CA SER A 184 2.40 -9.18 15.86
C SER A 184 2.59 -8.14 14.75
N ILE A 185 1.51 -7.63 14.16
CA ILE A 185 1.59 -6.53 13.17
C ILE A 185 1.98 -5.21 13.86
N LYS A 186 1.46 -4.95 15.06
CA LYS A 186 1.77 -3.73 15.84
C LYS A 186 3.20 -3.71 16.38
N ASP A 187 3.75 -4.88 16.66
CA ASP A 187 5.12 -5.03 17.18
C ASP A 187 6.19 -4.82 16.08
N ILE A 188 5.79 -4.60 14.81
CA ILE A 188 6.73 -4.26 13.73
C ILE A 188 7.17 -2.80 13.87
N ASP A 189 8.44 -2.62 14.18
CA ASP A 189 9.09 -1.33 14.43
C ASP A 189 10.10 -0.93 13.34
N ASN A 190 10.34 -1.79 12.35
CA ASN A 190 11.23 -1.51 11.23
C ASN A 190 10.73 -2.11 9.91
N ILE A 191 11.20 -1.56 8.79
CA ILE A 191 10.92 -2.04 7.43
C ILE A 191 12.23 -2.39 6.75
N ASN A 192 12.23 -3.55 6.08
CA ASN A 192 13.36 -4.05 5.32
C ASN A 192 13.09 -3.92 3.81
N TYR A 193 13.95 -3.19 3.10
CA TYR A 193 13.92 -3.03 1.66
C TYR A 193 15.02 -3.91 1.06
N GLU A 194 14.66 -5.15 0.74
CA GLU A 194 15.61 -6.17 0.26
C GLU A 194 16.35 -5.72 -1.00
N THR A 195 15.66 -5.04 -1.92
CA THR A 195 16.24 -4.53 -3.17
C THR A 195 17.34 -3.49 -2.96
N GLU A 196 17.30 -2.78 -1.82
CA GLU A 196 18.25 -1.72 -1.48
C GLU A 196 19.19 -2.13 -0.33
N ASN A 197 19.07 -3.36 0.18
CA ASN A 197 19.74 -3.84 1.39
C ASN A 197 19.65 -2.84 2.57
N ARG A 198 18.48 -2.21 2.71
CA ARG A 198 18.24 -1.09 3.63
C ARG A 198 17.22 -1.48 4.67
N ARG A 199 17.52 -1.21 5.95
CA ARG A 199 16.58 -1.36 7.07
C ARG A 199 16.34 0.00 7.71
N GLU A 200 15.08 0.34 7.91
CA GLU A 200 14.68 1.60 8.54
C GLU A 200 13.77 1.37 9.73
N TRP A 201 14.10 2.01 10.84
CA TRP A 201 13.25 2.03 12.04
C TRP A 201 12.20 3.11 11.93
N CYS A 202 10.97 2.74 12.25
CA CYS A 202 9.83 3.64 12.20
C CYS A 202 9.85 4.56 13.42
N SER A 203 9.70 5.84 13.15
CA SER A 203 9.60 6.86 14.17
C SER A 203 8.45 7.82 13.87
N SER A 204 7.96 8.46 14.92
CA SER A 204 6.99 9.54 14.88
C SER A 204 7.41 10.58 15.91
N LYS A 205 7.48 11.87 15.51
CA LYS A 205 7.97 12.98 16.37
C LYS A 205 9.33 12.69 17.02
N GLY A 206 10.25 12.05 16.28
CA GLY A 206 11.59 11.70 16.78
C GLY A 206 11.64 10.57 17.81
N LYS A 207 10.52 9.88 18.08
CA LYS A 207 10.45 8.74 19.00
C LYS A 207 10.16 7.45 18.25
N PRO A 208 10.63 6.28 18.73
CA PRO A 208 10.24 4.98 18.18
C PRO A 208 8.72 4.84 18.11
N ALA A 209 8.22 4.35 16.99
CA ALA A 209 6.79 4.25 16.73
C ALA A 209 6.49 3.03 15.84
N PRO A 210 5.27 2.47 15.90
CA PRO A 210 4.89 1.36 15.02
C PRO A 210 4.94 1.76 13.55
N CYS A 211 5.27 0.81 12.68
CA CYS A 211 5.36 1.06 11.24
C CYS A 211 4.00 1.13 10.54
N PHE A 212 3.01 0.39 11.02
CA PHE A 212 1.73 0.24 10.33
C PHE A 212 0.57 0.73 11.20
N LEU A 213 -0.38 1.42 10.58
CA LEU A 213 -1.63 1.86 11.21
C LEU A 213 -2.86 1.10 10.69
N PHE A 214 -2.70 0.46 9.53
CA PHE A 214 -3.72 -0.33 8.88
C PHE A 214 -3.16 -1.69 8.51
N ALA A 215 -4.04 -2.69 8.44
CA ALA A 215 -3.71 -4.00 7.89
C ALA A 215 -4.73 -4.37 6.80
N ARG A 216 -4.28 -4.96 5.70
CA ARG A 216 -5.14 -5.28 4.55
C ARG A 216 -5.28 -6.78 4.30
N LYS A 217 -6.16 -7.07 3.33
CA LYS A 217 -6.52 -8.41 2.84
C LYS A 217 -7.29 -9.25 3.87
N PHE A 218 -8.12 -8.62 4.68
CA PHE A 218 -9.08 -9.36 5.52
C PHE A 218 -10.35 -9.66 4.71
N THR A 219 -10.82 -10.91 4.78
CA THR A 219 -12.18 -11.22 4.34
C THR A 219 -13.19 -10.45 5.20
N ARG A 220 -14.40 -10.18 4.65
CA ARG A 220 -15.46 -9.47 5.40
C ARG A 220 -15.74 -10.12 6.78
N PRO A 221 -15.87 -11.47 6.91
CA PRO A 221 -16.04 -12.11 8.22
C PRO A 221 -14.86 -11.88 9.16
N ALA A 222 -13.62 -11.94 8.66
CA ALA A 222 -12.41 -11.71 9.45
C ALA A 222 -12.33 -10.27 9.99
N ALA A 223 -12.63 -9.28 9.14
CA ALA A 223 -12.64 -7.87 9.53
C ALA A 223 -13.71 -7.61 10.61
N LEU A 224 -14.94 -8.12 10.42
CA LEU A 224 -16.02 -7.97 11.40
C LEU A 224 -15.69 -8.67 12.73
N HIS A 225 -15.03 -9.83 12.69
CA HIS A 225 -14.59 -10.53 13.90
C HIS A 225 -13.66 -9.67 14.74
N LEU A 226 -12.65 -9.05 14.12
CA LEU A 226 -11.69 -8.18 14.80
C LEU A 226 -12.33 -6.89 15.36
N LEU A 227 -13.26 -6.30 14.62
CA LEU A 227 -14.02 -5.14 15.09
C LEU A 227 -14.91 -5.49 16.30
N ASN A 228 -15.50 -6.68 16.31
CA ASN A 228 -16.29 -7.13 17.46
C ASN A 228 -15.40 -7.44 18.68
N LEU A 229 -14.22 -8.02 18.48
CA LEU A 229 -13.26 -8.27 19.56
C LEU A 229 -12.80 -6.98 20.24
N SER A 230 -12.54 -5.90 19.47
CA SER A 230 -12.14 -4.62 20.04
C SER A 230 -13.27 -3.94 20.83
N VAL A 231 -14.52 -4.07 20.36
CA VAL A 231 -15.71 -3.57 21.08
C VAL A 231 -16.00 -4.37 22.35
N LEU A 232 -15.83 -5.69 22.32
CA LEU A 232 -16.03 -6.57 23.49
C LEU A 232 -14.90 -6.45 24.52
N GLY A 233 -13.67 -6.18 24.10
CA GLY A 233 -12.54 -5.87 24.99
C GLY A 233 -12.73 -4.56 25.74
N ALA A 234 -13.31 -3.54 25.11
CA ALA A 234 -13.65 -2.27 25.76
C ALA A 234 -14.74 -2.42 26.85
N ARG A 235 -15.60 -3.44 26.76
CA ARG A 235 -16.64 -3.70 27.77
C ARG A 235 -16.17 -4.51 28.98
N ARG A 236 -14.99 -5.13 28.94
CA ARG A 236 -14.46 -5.92 30.08
C ARG A 236 -13.56 -5.14 31.04
N GLY A 237 -13.23 -3.88 30.73
CA GLY A 237 -12.46 -2.99 31.59
C GLY A 237 -13.33 -2.06 32.46
N ALA A 238 -14.35 -2.60 33.13
CA ALA A 238 -15.13 -1.86 34.14
C ALA A 238 -15.86 -2.84 35.07
N LYS A 239 -15.10 -3.60 35.86
CA LYS A 239 -15.59 -4.09 37.14
C LYS A 239 -14.50 -3.81 38.16
N SER A 240 -14.71 -2.75 38.95
CA SER A 240 -14.03 -2.49 40.20
C SER A 240 -14.34 -3.63 41.16
N GLU A 241 -13.31 -4.31 41.65
CA GLU A 241 -13.42 -5.09 42.87
C GLU A 241 -13.52 -4.10 44.04
N THR A 242 -14.61 -4.26 44.80
CA THR A 242 -14.85 -3.70 46.13
C THR A 242 -13.95 -4.32 47.18
#